data_AF-D8FJ24-F1
#
_entry.id   AF-D8FJ24-F1
#
_cell.length_a   1.000
_cell.length_b   1.000
_cell.length_c   1.000
_cell.angle_alpha   90.00
_cell.angle_beta   90.00
_cell.angle_gamma   90.00
#
_symmetry.space_group_name_H-M   'P 1'
#
loop_
_entity.id
_entity.type
_entity.pdbx_description
1 polymer ?
#
loop_
_entity_poly.entity_id
_entity_poly.type
_entity_poly.pdbx_seq_one_letter_code
_entity_poly.pdbx_strand_id
1 'polypeptide(L)'
;MVSIDGVFKRPLGQMNRGNFNKRLNYLSENINYIGQMYHKDVLKEGDLISTFVYNFREKLKDNIYENLPKKEAGILSSILLSDRAYLDEDDLDNFSYLGINHILALSGFHIAILAIFLEKIFLKLSSSKKLSDFLSLFLIGFYI
;
A
#
# COMPACT_ATOMS: atom_id res chain seq x y z
N MET A 1 -16.43 -17.49 6.53
CA MET A 1 -17.63 -16.80 6.02
C MET A 1 -17.64 -15.43 6.70
N VAL A 2 -17.40 -14.35 5.96
CA VAL A 2 -17.25 -13.00 6.50
C VAL A 2 -18.58 -12.28 6.33
N SER A 3 -19.20 -11.80 7.42
CA SER A 3 -20.30 -10.84 7.32
C SER A 3 -19.69 -9.45 7.31
N ILE A 4 -20.00 -8.64 6.29
CA ILE A 4 -19.48 -7.28 6.13
C ILE A 4 -20.66 -6.33 6.24
N ASP A 5 -20.73 -5.61 7.36
CA ASP A 5 -21.68 -4.52 7.54
C ASP A 5 -21.01 -3.18 7.17
N GLY A 6 -21.63 -2.45 6.24
CA GLY A 6 -21.10 -1.19 5.73
C GLY A 6 -22.15 -0.35 5.02
N VAL A 7 -21.91 0.96 4.93
CA VAL A 7 -22.79 1.88 4.19
C VAL A 7 -22.23 2.03 2.77
N PHE A 8 -22.94 1.47 1.80
CA PHE A 8 -22.58 1.58 0.39
C PHE A 8 -23.33 2.75 -0.27
N LYS A 9 -22.60 3.60 -0.97
CA LYS A 9 -23.14 4.73 -1.75
C LYS A 9 -22.68 4.62 -3.20
N ARG A 10 -23.43 5.24 -4.11
CA ARG A 10 -23.00 5.36 -5.50
C ARG A 10 -21.85 6.36 -5.61
N PRO A 11 -20.83 6.10 -6.43
CA PRO A 11 -19.78 7.07 -6.70
C PRO A 11 -20.36 8.39 -7.20
N LEU A 12 -19.84 9.50 -6.68
CA LEU A 12 -20.28 10.84 -7.09
C LEU A 12 -19.97 11.06 -8.57
N GLY A 13 -20.95 11.62 -9.29
CA GLY A 13 -20.77 12.07 -10.67
C GLY A 13 -19.92 13.33 -10.75
N GLN A 14 -19.70 13.82 -11.97
CA GLN A 14 -19.01 15.08 -12.18
C GLN A 14 -19.77 16.23 -11.49
N MET A 15 -19.13 16.88 -10.51
CA MET A 15 -19.72 18.00 -9.76
C MET A 15 -19.48 19.37 -10.41
N ASN A 16 -18.44 19.48 -11.26
CA ASN A 16 -18.13 20.69 -12.06
C ASN A 16 -17.66 20.30 -13.47
N ARG A 17 -18.04 21.07 -14.50
CA ARG A 17 -17.61 20.85 -15.88
C ARG A 17 -16.08 20.94 -15.99
N GLY A 18 -15.45 19.88 -16.51
CA GLY A 18 -13.98 19.79 -16.69
C GLY A 18 -13.26 18.88 -15.69
N ASN A 19 -13.89 18.54 -14.56
CA ASN A 19 -13.30 17.64 -13.57
C ASN A 19 -13.47 16.16 -13.93
N PHE A 20 -12.54 15.33 -13.46
CA PHE A 20 -12.55 13.88 -13.65
C PHE A 20 -13.86 13.25 -13.15
N ASN A 21 -14.50 12.46 -14.01
CA ASN A 21 -15.78 11.81 -13.69
C ASN A 21 -15.54 10.44 -13.04
N LYS A 22 -15.36 10.44 -11.71
CA LYS A 22 -15.13 9.21 -10.91
C LYS A 22 -16.19 8.14 -11.15
N ARG A 23 -17.45 8.53 -11.36
CA ARG A 23 -18.54 7.61 -11.67
C ARG A 23 -18.36 6.88 -13.01
N LEU A 24 -18.01 7.59 -14.08
CA LEU A 24 -17.82 6.95 -15.40
C LEU A 24 -16.62 6.00 -15.39
N ASN A 25 -15.54 6.36 -14.70
CA ASN A 25 -14.36 5.51 -14.57
C ASN A 25 -14.67 4.21 -13.81
N TYR A 26 -15.36 4.30 -12.67
CA TYR A 26 -15.72 3.11 -11.90
C TYR A 26 -16.75 2.23 -12.60
N LEU A 27 -17.66 2.82 -13.38
CA LEU A 27 -18.59 2.04 -14.20
C LEU A 27 -17.89 1.27 -15.32
N SER A 28 -16.83 1.81 -15.94
CA SER A 28 -16.02 1.05 -16.91
C SER A 28 -15.26 -0.12 -16.29
N GLU A 29 -15.03 -0.07 -14.98
CA GLU A 29 -14.39 -1.13 -14.19
C GLU A 29 -15.42 -2.09 -13.54
N ASN A 30 -16.71 -1.99 -13.89
CA ASN A 30 -17.82 -2.74 -13.28
C ASN A 30 -18.04 -2.48 -11.77
N ILE A 31 -17.55 -1.36 -11.25
CA ILE A 31 -17.72 -0.94 -9.85
C ILE A 31 -18.94 -0.02 -9.74
N ASN A 32 -20.04 -0.58 -9.24
CA ASN A 32 -21.33 0.13 -9.13
C ASN A 32 -21.56 0.86 -7.80
N TYR A 33 -20.90 0.40 -6.74
CA TYR A 33 -21.07 0.91 -5.38
C TYR A 33 -19.71 0.99 -4.68
N ILE A 34 -19.52 2.07 -3.92
CA ILE A 34 -18.36 2.26 -3.04
C ILE A 34 -18.88 2.43 -1.61
N GLY A 35 -18.21 1.82 -0.65
CA GLY A 35 -18.64 1.87 0.75
C GLY A 35 -17.45 1.97 1.69
N GLN A 36 -17.67 2.56 2.86
CA GLN A 36 -16.72 2.49 3.97
C GLN A 36 -17.17 1.38 4.93
N MET A 37 -16.24 0.52 5.31
CA MET A 37 -16.46 -0.55 6.28
C MET A 37 -16.24 -0.01 7.69
N TYR A 38 -17.18 -0.25 8.61
CA TYR A 38 -17.12 0.26 9.99
C TYR A 38 -16.77 -0.80 11.03
N HIS A 39 -16.88 -2.09 10.68
CA HIS A 39 -16.51 -3.19 11.57
C HIS A 39 -15.61 -4.20 10.87
N LYS A 40 -14.52 -4.54 11.54
CA LYS A 40 -13.59 -5.60 11.16
C LYS A 40 -13.54 -6.58 12.33
N ASP A 41 -14.36 -7.62 12.28
CA ASP A 41 -14.12 -8.78 13.12
C ASP A 41 -12.87 -9.49 12.59
N VAL A 42 -11.83 -9.54 13.43
CA VAL A 42 -10.56 -10.21 13.11
C VAL A 42 -10.81 -11.72 13.15
N LEU A 43 -11.12 -12.32 12.00
CA LEU A 43 -11.43 -13.75 11.89
C LEU A 43 -10.18 -14.65 11.79
N LYS A 44 -8.97 -14.10 11.96
CA LYS A 44 -7.73 -14.88 12.02
C LYS A 44 -6.63 -14.09 12.75
N GLU A 45 -6.04 -14.68 13.77
CA GLU A 45 -4.72 -14.25 14.25
C GLU A 45 -3.75 -14.38 13.07
N GLY A 46 -3.09 -13.26 12.72
CA GLY A 46 -2.09 -13.28 11.66
C GLY A 46 -0.92 -14.18 12.05
N ASP A 47 -0.33 -14.87 11.07
CA ASP A 47 0.88 -15.67 11.29
C ASP A 47 1.94 -14.85 12.04
N LEU A 48 2.79 -15.50 12.83
CA LEU A 48 3.82 -14.84 13.67
C LEU A 48 4.64 -13.78 12.90
N ILE A 49 4.92 -14.05 11.62
CA ILE A 49 5.63 -13.15 10.72
C ILE A 49 4.79 -11.90 10.40
N SER A 50 3.50 -12.07 10.08
CA SER A 50 2.60 -10.95 9.78
C SER A 50 2.43 -10.04 10.99
N THR A 51 2.27 -10.62 12.18
CA THR A 51 2.17 -9.88 13.45
C THR A 51 3.47 -9.14 13.76
N PHE A 52 4.64 -9.77 13.54
CA PHE A 52 5.93 -9.11 13.71
C PHE A 52 6.12 -7.93 12.75
N VAL A 53 5.83 -8.13 11.45
CA VAL A 53 5.92 -7.08 10.43
C VAL A 53 4.96 -5.93 10.74
N TYR A 54 3.74 -6.23 11.17
CA TYR A 54 2.76 -5.22 11.58
C TYR A 54 3.26 -4.41 12.77
N ASN A 55 3.71 -5.08 13.84
CA ASN A 55 4.23 -4.39 15.04
C ASN A 55 5.48 -3.56 14.74
N PHE A 56 6.35 -4.03 13.83
CA PHE A 56 7.51 -3.26 13.39
C PHE A 56 7.08 -2.01 12.61
N ARG A 57 6.11 -2.14 11.70
CA ARG A 57 5.54 -1.03 10.95
C ARG A 57 4.90 0.01 11.87
N GLU A 58 4.10 -0.41 12.85
CA GLU A 58 3.48 0.50 13.82
C GLU A 58 4.53 1.21 14.68
N LYS A 59 5.56 0.50 15.18
CA LYS A 59 6.67 1.15 15.90
C LYS A 59 7.42 2.20 15.09
N LEU A 60 7.67 1.92 13.80
CA LEU A 60 8.31 2.89 12.92
C LEU A 60 7.40 4.11 12.70
N LYS A 61 6.10 3.87 12.53
CA LYS A 61 5.12 4.93 12.39
C LYS A 61 5.08 5.80 13.64
N ASP A 62 4.91 5.21 14.82
CA ASP A 62 4.88 5.92 16.09
C ASP A 62 6.15 6.77 16.26
N ASN A 63 7.33 6.19 16.02
CA ASN A 63 8.59 6.92 16.10
C ASN A 63 8.67 8.10 15.11
N ILE A 64 8.11 7.97 13.90
CA ILE A 64 8.05 9.08 12.93
C ILE A 64 7.13 10.19 13.45
N TYR A 65 5.94 9.86 13.92
CA TYR A 65 4.95 10.85 14.39
C TYR A 65 5.32 11.50 15.73
N GLU A 66 6.13 10.83 16.56
CA GLU A 66 6.65 11.41 17.81
C GLU A 66 7.78 12.42 17.58
N ASN A 67 8.60 12.23 16.54
CA ASN A 67 9.79 13.04 16.31
C ASN A 67 9.62 14.14 15.23
N LEU A 68 8.53 14.12 14.46
CA LEU A 68 8.27 15.07 13.38
C LEU A 68 6.91 15.74 13.55
N PRO A 69 6.75 16.99 13.08
CA PRO A 69 5.42 17.59 12.99
C PRO A 69 4.54 16.80 12.01
N LYS A 70 3.22 16.89 12.21
CA LYS A 70 2.22 16.01 11.58
C LYS A 70 2.33 15.95 10.05
N LYS A 71 2.66 17.08 9.41
CA LYS A 71 2.77 17.17 7.94
C LYS A 71 4.00 16.41 7.42
N GLU A 72 5.16 16.66 8.02
CA GLU A 72 6.43 16.02 7.66
C GLU A 72 6.40 14.52 8.01
N ALA A 73 5.77 14.16 9.13
CA ALA A 73 5.51 12.78 9.51
C ALA A 73 4.61 12.05 8.49
N GLY A 74 3.55 12.71 8.00
CA GLY A 74 2.69 12.24 6.93
C GLY A 74 3.48 11.92 5.65
N ILE A 75 4.27 12.89 5.19
CA ILE A 75 5.13 12.73 4.01
C ILE A 75 6.13 11.58 4.20
N LEU A 76 6.87 11.55 5.30
CA LEU A 76 7.89 10.52 5.54
C LEU A 76 7.28 9.12 5.68
N SER A 77 6.14 9.00 6.37
CA SER A 77 5.41 7.74 6.50
C SER A 77 4.86 7.25 5.17
N SER A 78 4.45 8.15 4.28
CA SER A 78 4.00 7.79 2.93
C SER A 78 5.13 7.26 2.05
N ILE A 79 6.36 7.76 2.23
CA ILE A 79 7.53 7.32 1.47
C ILE A 79 8.07 5.99 2.02
N LEU A 80 8.22 5.88 3.34
CA LEU A 80 8.87 4.73 3.98
C LEU A 80 7.92 3.55 4.22
N LEU A 81 6.68 3.82 4.59
CA LEU A 81 5.70 2.81 4.97
C LEU A 81 4.58 2.66 3.93
N SER A 82 4.64 3.40 2.82
CA SER A 82 3.55 3.49 1.83
C SER A 82 2.19 3.83 2.47
N ASP A 83 2.20 4.52 3.62
CA ASP A 83 1.00 4.91 4.35
C ASP A 83 0.55 6.30 3.89
N ARG A 84 -0.51 6.33 3.08
CA ARG A 84 -1.07 7.57 2.53
C ARG A 84 -2.19 8.15 3.40
N ALA A 85 -2.48 7.56 4.57
CA ALA A 85 -3.64 7.94 5.38
C ALA A 85 -3.62 9.41 5.86
N TYR A 86 -2.45 10.05 5.87
CA TYR A 86 -2.26 11.42 6.38
C TYR A 86 -1.74 12.40 5.31
N LEU A 87 -1.79 12.03 4.03
CA LEU A 87 -1.52 12.97 2.94
C LEU A 87 -2.81 13.70 2.57
N ASP A 88 -2.80 15.03 2.64
CA ASP A 88 -3.90 15.86 2.16
C ASP A 88 -3.93 15.91 0.62
N GLU A 89 -5.08 16.24 0.02
CA GLU A 89 -5.23 16.34 -1.45
C GLU A 89 -4.23 17.35 -2.05
N ASP A 90 -3.95 18.45 -1.34
CA ASP A 90 -2.96 19.44 -1.75
C ASP A 90 -1.53 18.86 -1.83
N ASP A 91 -1.16 17.97 -0.89
CA ASP A 91 0.15 17.35 -0.89
C ASP A 91 0.25 16.37 -2.07
N LEU A 92 -0.79 15.55 -2.32
CA LEU A 92 -0.86 14.67 -3.49
C LEU A 92 -0.78 15.45 -4.82
N ASP A 93 -1.44 16.60 -4.90
CA ASP A 93 -1.37 17.48 -6.07
C ASP A 93 0.02 18.07 -6.25
N ASN A 94 0.70 18.45 -5.16
CA ASN A 94 2.10 18.87 -5.20
C ASN A 94 3.03 17.75 -5.67
N PHE A 95 2.87 16.51 -5.18
CA PHE A 95 3.64 15.36 -5.66
C PHE A 95 3.38 15.06 -7.15
N SER A 96 2.15 15.26 -7.61
CA SER A 96 1.76 15.10 -9.01
C SER A 96 2.36 16.21 -9.88
N TYR A 97 2.29 17.47 -9.43
CA TYR A 97 2.86 18.64 -10.11
C TYR A 97 4.39 18.52 -10.25
N LEU A 98 5.06 18.05 -9.20
CA LEU A 98 6.49 17.79 -9.18
C LEU A 98 6.90 16.52 -9.95
N GLY A 99 5.94 15.73 -10.45
CA GLY A 99 6.20 14.49 -11.22
C GLY A 99 6.72 13.31 -10.39
N ILE A 100 6.66 13.40 -9.05
CA ILE A 100 7.24 12.43 -8.10
C ILE A 100 6.19 11.50 -7.46
N ASN A 101 4.96 11.51 -7.98
CA ASN A 101 3.87 10.64 -7.53
C ASN A 101 4.22 9.13 -7.52
N HIS A 102 5.17 8.71 -8.36
CA HIS A 102 5.66 7.33 -8.43
C HIS A 102 6.40 6.87 -7.16
N ILE A 103 6.90 7.78 -6.34
CA ILE A 103 7.58 7.47 -5.06
C ILE A 103 6.56 7.10 -3.98
N LEU A 104 5.32 7.62 -4.07
CA LEU A 104 4.24 7.34 -3.13
C LEU A 104 3.57 5.99 -3.38
N ALA A 105 3.77 5.39 -4.55
CA ALA A 105 3.32 4.03 -4.84
C ALA A 105 4.34 3.02 -4.30
N LEU A 106 3.93 1.74 -4.19
CA LEU A 106 4.86 0.62 -4.05
C LEU A 106 5.92 0.75 -5.17
N SER A 107 7.05 1.35 -4.83
CA SER A 107 8.09 1.67 -5.78
C SER A 107 8.92 0.41 -6.06
N GLY A 108 9.53 0.32 -7.25
CA GLY A 108 10.43 -0.79 -7.60
C GLY A 108 11.57 -1.01 -6.58
N PHE A 109 11.83 -0.03 -5.72
CA PHE A 109 12.72 -0.15 -4.56
C PHE A 109 12.23 -1.14 -3.50
N HIS A 110 10.94 -1.13 -3.15
CA HIS A 110 10.37 -2.11 -2.21
C HIS A 110 10.48 -3.53 -2.77
N ILE A 111 10.23 -3.67 -4.08
CA ILE A 111 10.37 -4.94 -4.80
C ILE A 111 11.85 -5.38 -4.85
N ALA A 112 12.79 -4.45 -5.05
CA ALA A 112 14.22 -4.75 -5.05
C ALA A 112 14.75 -5.17 -3.67
N ILE A 113 14.31 -4.51 -2.59
CA ILE A 113 14.63 -4.94 -1.22
C ILE A 113 14.11 -6.35 -0.96
N LEU A 114 12.86 -6.63 -1.34
CA LEU A 114 12.26 -7.96 -1.23
C LEU A 114 13.04 -8.99 -2.05
N ALA A 115 13.46 -8.66 -3.27
CA ALA A 115 14.28 -9.53 -4.11
C ALA A 115 15.61 -9.90 -3.45
N ILE A 116 16.34 -8.91 -2.94
CA ILE A 116 17.63 -9.14 -2.26
C ILE A 116 17.43 -9.95 -0.98
N PHE A 117 16.34 -9.70 -0.24
CA PHE A 117 16.02 -10.43 0.98
C PHE A 117 15.71 -11.91 0.68
N LEU A 118 14.88 -12.17 -0.33
CA LEU A 118 14.54 -13.51 -0.79
C LEU A 118 15.78 -14.24 -1.34
N GLU A 119 16.60 -13.56 -2.16
CA GLU A 119 17.85 -14.11 -2.70
C GLU A 119 18.78 -14.56 -1.56
N LYS A 120 18.95 -13.74 -0.51
CA LYS A 120 19.78 -14.11 0.65
C LYS A 120 19.23 -15.31 1.42
N ILE A 121 17.91 -15.42 1.57
CA ILE A 121 17.27 -16.56 2.25
C ILE A 121 17.46 -17.83 1.42
N PHE A 122 17.19 -17.77 0.12
CA PHE A 122 17.29 -18.92 -0.77
C PHE A 122 18.73 -19.34 -1.03
N LEU A 123 19.70 -18.41 -1.09
CA LEU A 123 21.13 -18.74 -1.13
C LEU A 123 21.60 -19.45 0.15
N LYS A 124 20.99 -19.14 1.30
CA LYS A 124 21.30 -19.81 2.57
C LYS A 124 20.70 -21.22 2.62
N LEU A 125 19.61 -21.48 1.88
CA LEU A 125 18.89 -22.76 1.89
C LEU A 125 19.25 -23.68 0.71
N SER A 126 19.70 -23.12 -0.42
CA SER A 126 20.05 -23.82 -1.65
C SER A 126 21.45 -23.44 -2.12
N SER A 127 22.30 -24.44 -2.42
CA SER A 127 23.68 -24.23 -2.87
C SER A 127 23.81 -23.72 -4.32
N SER A 128 22.72 -23.55 -5.06
CA SER A 128 22.76 -23.08 -6.45
C SER A 128 22.17 -21.67 -6.61
N LYS A 129 23.03 -20.70 -6.91
CA LYS A 129 22.65 -19.29 -7.13
C LYS A 129 21.57 -19.13 -8.20
N LYS A 130 21.67 -19.88 -9.31
CA LYS A 130 20.68 -19.84 -10.41
C LYS A 130 19.26 -20.26 -9.98
N LEU A 131 19.15 -21.23 -9.06
CA LEU A 131 17.86 -21.68 -8.56
C LEU A 131 17.25 -20.67 -7.59
N SER A 132 18.08 -20.09 -6.72
CA SER A 132 17.70 -19.00 -5.82
C SER A 132 17.14 -17.80 -6.58
N ASP A 133 17.84 -17.35 -7.63
CA ASP A 133 17.42 -16.23 -8.46
C ASP A 133 16.08 -16.52 -9.17
N PHE A 134 15.92 -17.73 -9.72
CA PHE A 134 14.68 -18.14 -10.38
C PHE A 134 13.48 -18.22 -9.43
N LEU A 135 13.66 -18.82 -8.24
CA LEU A 135 12.62 -18.90 -7.21
C LEU A 135 12.20 -17.51 -6.71
N SER A 136 13.17 -16.62 -6.52
CA SER A 136 12.92 -15.22 -6.12
C SER A 136 12.10 -14.49 -7.18
N LEU A 137 12.49 -14.60 -8.44
CA LEU A 137 11.79 -13.96 -9.56
C LEU A 137 10.37 -14.50 -9.73
N PHE A 138 10.18 -15.81 -9.61
CA PHE A 138 8.87 -16.46 -9.68
C PHE A 138 7.92 -15.99 -8.57
N LEU A 139 8.40 -15.91 -7.33
CA LEU A 139 7.61 -15.44 -6.20
C LEU A 139 7.24 -13.96 -6.30
N ILE A 140 8.18 -13.12 -6.76
CA ILE A 140 7.91 -11.70 -6.98
C ILE A 140 6.90 -11.52 -8.12
N GLY A 141 7.04 -12.28 -9.21
CA GLY A 141 6.09 -12.26 -10.32
C GLY A 141 4.68 -12.71 -9.96
N PHE A 142 4.52 -13.50 -8.88
CA PHE A 142 3.20 -13.87 -8.35
C PHE A 142 2.63 -12.83 -7.36
N TYR A 143 3.49 -12.00 -6.78
CA TYR A 143 3.12 -10.95 -5.83
C TYR A 143 2.62 -9.67 -6.51
N ILE A 144 3.15 -9.37 -7.71
CA ILE A 144 2.75 -8.24 -8.56
C ILE A 144 1.47 -8.61 -9.31
#